data_AF-W0Z9G4-F1
#
_entry.id   AF-W0Z9G4-F1
#
_cell.length_a   1.000
_cell.length_b   1.000
_cell.length_c   1.000
_cell.angle_alpha   90.00
_cell.angle_beta   90.00
_cell.angle_gamma   90.00
#
_symmetry.space_group_name_H-M   'P 1'
#
loop_
_entity.id
_entity.type
_entity.pdbx_description
1 polymer ?
#
loop_
_entity_poly.entity_id
_entity_poly.type
_entity_poly.pdbx_seq_one_letter_code
_entity_poly.pdbx_strand_id
1 'polypeptide(L)'
;MSDPRDPNGIGEPVPEPVTEPVTEPTPEQTSGPEQTTEPAPEQHGEQDPPPAASVPPLPPYATAPYPAGAFPGAIPGSGYPGAAPGYPGATPGYPGATSTEAAPVGAPLVQPYPGAPPAAAYGGGYLPPPVAGAAPPPGLRPKTLAIIGLVLSLIGLVMAFVPFVTWFSGFVLLAGFVVALIALINKTQGAKGLSIAALVISVVGWIVSVVVSIASFAILADATTEAIDPGPGIGVTEPPVDDDPAGDPATVAEELVIVESAFGRTSYDPETWWYAVVIENPNADYVFDTYLDIEALAADGTVLESVSEYPTILSGQVAVAGLFTAIGAGEITELGVVGLDEAEVYEAPFDETGSFVVSDLASASDGSSTTVTGTVSGDFESDMEFVSVVVLVRSAGGAIIEAEYTYVDLLPSDGTPVPFEATFFEEFPEGTTFEAFPSL
;
A
#
# COMPACT_ATOMS: atom_id res chain seq x y z
N MET A 1 -50.97 -36.86 -25.43
CA MET A 1 -51.76 -37.76 -26.28
C MET A 1 -51.25 -37.51 -27.69
N SER A 2 -50.33 -38.36 -28.15
CA SER A 2 -49.52 -38.14 -29.36
C SER A 2 -50.06 -39.02 -30.49
N ASP A 3 -50.30 -38.44 -31.66
CA ASP A 3 -50.64 -39.17 -32.88
C ASP A 3 -49.34 -39.53 -33.63
N PRO A 4 -49.00 -40.82 -33.80
CA PRO A 4 -47.76 -41.27 -34.42
C PRO A 4 -48.05 -41.88 -35.80
N ARG A 5 -48.03 -41.07 -36.88
CA ARG A 5 -48.10 -41.58 -38.26
C ARG A 5 -47.86 -40.50 -39.33
N ASP A 6 -46.62 -40.02 -39.48
CA ASP A 6 -46.14 -39.58 -40.79
C ASP A 6 -44.61 -39.78 -40.90
N PRO A 7 -44.14 -40.79 -41.65
CA PRO A 7 -42.72 -41.07 -41.81
C PRO A 7 -42.11 -40.52 -43.12
N ASN A 8 -42.75 -39.64 -43.91
CA ASN A 8 -42.18 -39.17 -45.18
C ASN A 8 -42.53 -37.70 -45.56
N GLY A 9 -42.27 -36.75 -44.65
CA GLY A 9 -42.26 -35.32 -44.96
C GLY A 9 -40.87 -34.81 -45.29
N ILE A 10 -40.39 -35.04 -46.51
CA ILE A 10 -39.15 -34.45 -47.04
C ILE A 10 -39.45 -32.98 -47.38
N GLY A 11 -39.15 -32.07 -46.45
CA GLY A 11 -39.28 -30.63 -46.59
C GLY A 11 -37.95 -29.98 -47.00
N GLU A 12 -38.05 -29.16 -48.03
CA GLU A 12 -37.05 -28.50 -48.88
C GLU A 12 -35.86 -27.79 -48.18
N PRO A 13 -34.69 -27.65 -48.85
CA PRO A 13 -33.56 -26.89 -48.33
C PRO A 13 -33.84 -25.37 -48.38
N VAL A 14 -33.52 -24.71 -47.26
CA VAL A 14 -33.53 -23.25 -47.09
C VAL A 14 -32.53 -22.62 -48.08
N PRO A 15 -32.90 -21.57 -48.86
CA PRO A 15 -31.96 -20.89 -49.73
C PRO A 15 -31.00 -20.00 -48.93
N GLU A 16 -29.72 -20.05 -49.30
CA GLU A 16 -28.65 -19.19 -48.79
C GLU A 16 -28.90 -17.70 -49.11
N PRO A 17 -28.45 -16.76 -48.25
CA PRO A 17 -28.57 -15.33 -48.53
C PRO A 17 -27.63 -14.90 -49.67
N VAL A 18 -28.24 -14.31 -50.70
CA VAL A 18 -27.56 -13.68 -51.84
C VAL A 18 -26.78 -12.46 -51.34
N THR A 19 -25.47 -12.45 -51.57
CA THR A 19 -24.58 -11.32 -51.35
C THR A 19 -24.70 -10.36 -52.54
N GLU A 20 -25.23 -9.16 -52.33
CA GLU A 20 -25.20 -8.09 -53.34
C GLU A 20 -23.84 -7.35 -53.30
N PRO A 21 -23.23 -7.01 -54.45
CA PRO A 21 -21.99 -6.24 -54.49
C PRO A 21 -22.26 -4.75 -54.31
N VAL A 22 -21.65 -4.15 -53.27
CA VAL A 22 -21.61 -2.70 -53.07
C VAL A 22 -20.82 -2.06 -54.21
N THR A 23 -21.49 -1.16 -54.94
CA THR A 23 -20.93 -0.43 -56.08
C THR A 23 -20.32 0.89 -55.60
N GLU A 24 -19.07 1.11 -55.95
CA GLU A 24 -18.26 2.29 -55.67
C GLU A 24 -18.74 3.51 -56.51
N PRO A 25 -18.93 4.72 -55.93
CA PRO A 25 -19.31 5.88 -56.74
C PRO A 25 -18.10 6.53 -57.40
N THR A 26 -18.13 6.56 -58.73
CA THR A 26 -17.25 7.35 -59.61
C THR A 26 -17.62 8.84 -59.53
N PRO A 27 -16.65 9.78 -59.53
CA PRO A 27 -16.93 11.21 -59.48
C PRO A 27 -17.29 11.78 -60.87
N GLU A 28 -18.46 12.41 -60.98
CA GLU A 28 -18.85 13.20 -62.14
C GLU A 28 -18.29 14.64 -62.07
N GLN A 29 -17.50 14.99 -63.09
CA GLN A 29 -17.20 16.37 -63.44
C GLN A 29 -18.45 17.01 -64.07
N THR A 30 -18.88 18.18 -63.57
CA THR A 30 -19.68 19.10 -64.38
C THR A 30 -19.32 20.57 -64.13
N SER A 31 -18.92 21.19 -65.23
CA SER A 31 -18.81 22.58 -65.65
C SER A 31 -19.65 23.66 -64.92
N GLY A 32 -19.05 24.84 -64.72
CA GLY A 32 -19.73 26.13 -64.40
C GLY A 32 -20.65 26.64 -65.52
N PRO A 33 -21.29 27.84 -65.40
CA PRO A 33 -20.75 29.16 -65.00
C PRO A 33 -21.60 29.81 -63.86
N GLU A 34 -21.42 31.03 -63.33
CA GLU A 34 -21.13 32.35 -63.89
C GLU A 34 -20.83 33.33 -62.71
N GLN A 35 -20.02 34.36 -62.97
CA GLN A 35 -19.59 35.36 -62.00
C GLN A 35 -20.71 36.30 -61.56
N THR A 36 -20.76 36.66 -60.28
CA THR A 36 -21.24 37.98 -59.84
C THR A 36 -20.38 38.45 -58.67
N THR A 37 -19.97 39.71 -58.77
CA THR A 37 -18.94 40.41 -58.01
C THR A 37 -19.56 41.10 -56.79
N GLU A 38 -19.00 40.94 -55.58
CA GLU A 38 -19.21 41.87 -54.46
C GLU A 38 -18.05 41.76 -53.44
N PRO A 39 -17.61 42.85 -52.76
CA PRO A 39 -16.20 43.03 -52.38
C PRO A 39 -15.85 42.54 -50.97
N ALA A 40 -14.53 42.36 -50.80
CA ALA A 40 -13.83 41.91 -49.61
C ALA A 40 -14.02 42.76 -48.35
N PRO A 41 -13.88 42.12 -47.18
CA PRO A 41 -13.19 42.71 -46.04
C PRO A 41 -11.93 41.89 -45.67
N GLU A 42 -10.80 42.60 -45.73
CA GLU A 42 -9.62 42.56 -44.85
C GLU A 42 -9.24 41.24 -44.16
N GLN A 43 -8.14 40.64 -44.64
CA GLN A 43 -7.39 39.60 -43.95
C GLN A 43 -6.78 40.14 -42.64
N HIS A 44 -7.24 39.64 -41.51
CA HIS A 44 -6.45 39.63 -40.28
C HIS A 44 -5.41 38.51 -40.39
N GLY A 45 -4.14 38.86 -40.27
CA GLY A 45 -3.03 37.93 -40.36
C GLY A 45 -3.05 36.90 -39.22
N GLU A 46 -3.05 35.62 -39.60
CA GLU A 46 -2.56 34.52 -38.78
C GLU A 46 -1.09 34.79 -38.44
N GLN A 47 -0.81 34.98 -37.15
CA GLN A 47 0.53 34.91 -36.60
C GLN A 47 0.82 33.44 -36.29
N ASP A 48 1.81 32.87 -36.97
CA ASP A 48 2.41 31.58 -36.61
C ASP A 48 2.87 31.61 -35.13
N PRO A 49 2.63 30.56 -34.33
CA PRO A 49 3.23 30.45 -33.02
C PRO A 49 4.76 30.28 -33.12
N PRO A 50 5.55 30.86 -32.20
CA PRO A 50 7.00 30.75 -32.23
C PRO A 50 7.47 29.30 -31.98
N PRO A 51 8.60 28.88 -32.58
CA PRO A 51 9.13 27.54 -32.39
C PRO A 51 9.58 27.32 -30.94
N ALA A 52 9.27 26.13 -30.41
CA ALA A 52 9.69 25.67 -29.09
C ALA A 52 11.21 25.79 -28.91
N ALA A 53 11.63 26.41 -27.81
CA ALA A 53 13.02 26.52 -27.45
C ALA A 53 13.59 25.15 -27.08
N SER A 54 14.62 24.72 -27.80
CA SER A 54 15.42 23.53 -27.48
C SER A 54 16.10 23.70 -26.12
N VAL A 55 15.77 22.83 -25.17
CA VAL A 55 16.44 22.71 -23.86
C VAL A 55 17.88 22.22 -24.09
N PRO A 56 18.92 22.90 -23.57
CA PRO A 56 20.29 22.41 -23.69
C PRO A 56 20.53 21.21 -22.74
N PRO A 57 21.35 20.22 -23.15
CA PRO A 57 21.69 19.09 -22.27
C PRO A 57 22.49 19.56 -21.06
N LEU A 58 22.15 19.00 -19.89
CA LEU A 58 22.86 19.21 -18.63
C LEU A 58 24.36 18.83 -18.76
N PRO A 59 25.29 19.58 -18.15
CA PRO A 59 26.70 19.21 -18.15
C PRO A 59 26.95 17.94 -17.33
N PRO A 60 27.87 17.06 -17.73
CA PRO A 60 28.21 15.87 -16.98
C PRO A 60 28.85 16.26 -15.63
N TYR A 61 28.28 15.78 -14.53
CA TYR A 61 28.89 15.89 -13.20
C TYR A 61 30.25 15.18 -13.20
N ALA A 62 31.30 15.95 -12.91
CA ALA A 62 32.65 15.41 -12.76
C ALA A 62 32.73 14.61 -11.45
N THR A 63 32.87 13.29 -11.57
CA THR A 63 33.19 12.40 -10.44
C THR A 63 34.57 12.77 -9.89
N ALA A 64 34.62 13.30 -8.67
CA ALA A 64 35.87 13.41 -7.92
C ALA A 64 36.31 12.02 -7.43
N PRO A 65 37.57 11.59 -7.63
CA PRO A 65 38.04 10.31 -7.14
C PRO A 65 38.27 10.35 -5.62
N TYR A 66 37.58 9.47 -4.88
CA TYR A 66 37.84 9.24 -3.46
C TYR A 66 39.14 8.44 -3.26
N PRO A 67 39.97 8.79 -2.26
CA PRO A 67 41.17 8.04 -1.94
C PRO A 67 40.84 6.77 -1.15
N ALA A 68 41.44 5.65 -1.59
CA ALA A 68 41.35 4.34 -0.94
C ALA A 68 41.97 4.35 0.46
N GLY A 69 41.12 4.18 1.49
CA GLY A 69 41.51 3.92 2.88
C GLY A 69 41.46 2.43 3.20
N ALA A 70 42.56 1.89 3.71
CA ALA A 70 42.79 0.47 3.97
C ALA A 70 42.05 -0.07 5.20
N PHE A 71 41.47 -1.27 5.09
CA PHE A 71 41.02 -2.08 6.22
C PHE A 71 42.05 -3.17 6.58
N PRO A 72 42.42 -3.34 7.86
CA PRO A 72 43.20 -4.47 8.31
C PRO A 72 42.37 -5.59 8.98
N GLY A 73 42.53 -6.82 8.47
CA GLY A 73 42.86 -7.97 9.32
C GLY A 73 41.72 -8.92 9.74
N ALA A 74 41.56 -10.01 9.00
CA ALA A 74 40.83 -11.22 9.40
C ALA A 74 41.60 -12.05 10.46
N ILE A 75 40.86 -12.77 11.33
CA ILE A 75 41.40 -13.79 12.26
C ILE A 75 40.68 -15.14 12.02
N PRO A 76 41.40 -16.26 11.84
CA PRO A 76 40.81 -17.55 11.47
C PRO A 76 40.54 -18.52 12.64
N GLY A 77 39.36 -19.16 12.58
CA GLY A 77 39.08 -20.61 12.67
C GLY A 77 39.67 -21.53 13.76
N SER A 78 38.78 -22.20 14.50
CA SER A 78 38.92 -23.57 15.07
C SER A 78 37.53 -24.05 15.54
N GLY A 79 37.05 -25.29 15.48
CA GLY A 79 37.57 -26.59 15.06
C GLY A 79 37.08 -27.71 16.00
N TYR A 80 36.07 -28.51 15.57
CA TYR A 80 35.75 -29.91 16.00
C TYR A 80 35.11 -30.17 17.42
N PRO A 81 34.63 -31.41 17.78
CA PRO A 81 33.39 -32.07 17.31
C PRO A 81 32.63 -32.91 18.39
N GLY A 82 31.49 -33.52 18.02
CA GLY A 82 31.20 -34.94 18.37
C GLY A 82 30.20 -35.32 19.48
N ALA A 83 29.29 -36.24 19.08
CA ALA A 83 28.64 -37.35 19.84
C ALA A 83 27.37 -37.11 20.71
N ALA A 84 26.30 -37.82 20.33
CA ALA A 84 25.13 -38.24 21.13
C ALA A 84 25.43 -39.60 21.82
N PRO A 85 24.70 -40.08 22.88
CA PRO A 85 23.32 -40.61 22.76
C PRO A 85 22.43 -40.66 24.06
N GLY A 86 21.12 -40.98 23.92
CA GLY A 86 20.33 -41.73 24.94
C GLY A 86 19.08 -41.07 25.58
N TYR A 87 17.88 -41.61 25.28
CA TYR A 87 16.56 -41.46 25.96
C TYR A 87 16.52 -42.17 27.35
N PRO A 88 15.44 -42.20 28.21
CA PRO A 88 14.03 -41.75 28.08
C PRO A 88 13.34 -41.11 29.34
N GLY A 89 12.10 -40.61 29.17
CA GLY A 89 11.00 -40.85 30.14
C GLY A 89 10.44 -39.70 31.03
N ALA A 90 9.08 -39.61 31.03
CA ALA A 90 8.16 -39.08 32.05
C ALA A 90 7.73 -37.58 32.06
N THR A 91 6.43 -37.38 31.80
CA THR A 91 5.48 -36.31 32.23
C THR A 91 5.04 -36.50 33.70
N PRO A 92 4.19 -35.63 34.32
CA PRO A 92 3.86 -34.19 34.13
C PRO A 92 3.78 -33.38 35.46
N GLY A 93 3.61 -32.05 35.39
CA GLY A 93 3.12 -31.24 36.53
C GLY A 93 3.23 -29.72 36.33
N TYR A 94 2.08 -29.05 36.17
CA TYR A 94 1.87 -27.59 36.28
C TYR A 94 1.62 -27.24 37.77
N PRO A 95 2.09 -26.10 38.32
CA PRO A 95 1.36 -24.83 38.26
C PRO A 95 2.32 -23.62 38.07
N GLY A 96 1.95 -22.44 37.62
CA GLY A 96 0.82 -21.57 37.93
C GLY A 96 1.37 -20.14 37.87
N ALA A 97 0.63 -19.22 37.27
CA ALA A 97 1.02 -17.85 36.99
C ALA A 97 1.29 -17.03 38.26
N THR A 98 2.13 -16.00 38.16
CA THR A 98 1.78 -14.61 38.52
C THR A 98 2.81 -13.60 38.01
N SER A 99 2.25 -12.49 37.53
CA SER A 99 2.80 -11.20 37.17
C SER A 99 3.61 -10.51 38.29
N THR A 100 4.67 -9.81 37.92
CA THR A 100 5.33 -8.82 38.78
C THR A 100 5.38 -7.48 38.06
N GLU A 101 4.40 -6.64 38.40
CA GLU A 101 4.42 -5.20 38.21
C GLU A 101 5.27 -4.57 39.32
N ALA A 102 6.13 -3.62 38.94
CA ALA A 102 7.09 -2.96 39.82
C ALA A 102 6.40 -1.85 40.64
N ALA A 103 6.57 -1.89 41.96
CA ALA A 103 6.13 -0.82 42.86
C ALA A 103 7.25 0.22 43.11
N PRO A 104 6.91 1.52 43.20
CA PRO A 104 7.87 2.61 43.36
C PRO A 104 8.39 2.79 44.80
N VAL A 105 9.58 3.40 44.87
CA VAL A 105 10.39 3.66 46.05
C VAL A 105 9.88 4.88 46.82
N GLY A 106 9.60 4.72 48.12
CA GLY A 106 9.56 5.84 49.07
C GLY A 106 8.33 5.88 49.99
N ALA A 107 8.38 5.17 51.12
CA ALA A 107 7.51 5.47 52.26
C ALA A 107 8.15 5.01 53.60
N PRO A 108 7.93 5.75 54.71
CA PRO A 108 8.74 5.69 55.93
C PRO A 108 8.45 4.50 56.86
N LEU A 109 9.45 4.16 57.68
CA LEU A 109 9.47 3.09 58.69
C LEU A 109 8.30 3.17 59.68
N VAL A 110 7.40 2.19 59.61
CA VAL A 110 6.35 1.98 60.62
C VAL A 110 6.93 1.19 61.80
N GLN A 111 6.94 1.82 62.99
CA GLN A 111 7.21 1.16 64.27
C GLN A 111 6.06 0.16 64.61
N PRO A 112 6.33 -1.11 64.92
CA PRO A 112 5.28 -2.08 65.26
C PRO A 112 4.65 -1.82 66.64
N TYR A 113 3.32 -1.89 66.71
CA TYR A 113 2.55 -1.83 67.96
C TYR A 113 2.62 -3.17 68.74
N PRO A 114 2.62 -3.15 70.09
CA PRO A 114 2.78 -4.36 70.90
C PRO A 114 1.55 -5.27 70.87
N GLY A 115 1.73 -6.57 70.56
CA GLY A 115 0.68 -7.59 70.72
C GLY A 115 0.54 -8.63 69.60
N ALA A 116 1.38 -8.61 68.56
CA ALA A 116 1.35 -9.63 67.51
C ALA A 116 2.03 -10.95 67.95
N PRO A 117 1.47 -12.13 67.61
CA PRO A 117 2.04 -13.45 67.94
C PRO A 117 3.39 -13.67 67.24
N PRO A 118 4.34 -14.41 67.85
CA PRO A 118 5.69 -14.57 67.32
C PRO A 118 5.68 -15.35 66.01
N ALA A 119 6.03 -14.67 64.91
CA ALA A 119 6.38 -15.33 63.66
C ALA A 119 7.68 -16.11 63.86
N ALA A 120 7.68 -17.38 63.44
CA ALA A 120 8.80 -18.30 63.57
C ALA A 120 10.07 -17.70 62.95
N ALA A 121 11.06 -17.48 63.80
CA ALA A 121 12.41 -17.12 63.43
C ALA A 121 13.03 -18.29 62.63
N TYR A 122 13.06 -18.17 61.30
CA TYR A 122 13.96 -18.98 60.48
C TYR A 122 15.39 -18.53 60.80
N GLY A 123 16.06 -19.31 61.63
CA GLY A 123 17.44 -19.10 62.02
C GLY A 123 18.36 -19.03 60.80
N GLY A 124 19.18 -17.98 60.78
CA GLY A 124 20.30 -17.84 59.85
C GLY A 124 21.28 -19.00 60.06
N GLY A 125 21.17 -20.01 59.22
CA GLY A 125 22.22 -20.99 58.99
C GLY A 125 23.25 -20.39 58.04
N TYR A 126 24.51 -20.35 58.48
CA TYR A 126 25.66 -20.03 57.64
C TYR A 126 25.68 -20.98 56.43
N LEU A 127 25.39 -20.48 55.24
CA LEU A 127 25.62 -21.20 53.98
C LEU A 127 27.14 -21.24 53.73
N PRO A 128 27.75 -22.41 53.48
CA PRO A 128 29.15 -22.49 53.07
C PRO A 128 29.31 -21.81 51.69
N PRO A 129 30.48 -21.20 51.41
CA PRO A 129 30.71 -20.47 50.17
C PRO A 129 30.58 -21.40 48.95
N PRO A 130 30.07 -20.90 47.81
CA PRO A 130 29.82 -21.71 46.64
C PRO A 130 31.13 -22.27 46.07
N VAL A 131 31.21 -23.59 45.97
CA VAL A 131 32.26 -24.28 45.23
C VAL A 131 31.99 -24.07 43.74
N ALA A 132 32.88 -23.37 43.05
CA ALA A 132 32.80 -23.21 41.60
C ALA A 132 32.92 -24.58 40.91
N GLY A 133 31.86 -25.01 40.22
CA GLY A 133 31.89 -26.22 39.37
C GLY A 133 30.72 -27.20 39.51
N ALA A 134 29.70 -26.95 40.32
CA ALA A 134 28.51 -27.82 40.35
C ALA A 134 27.64 -27.60 39.08
N ALA A 135 27.61 -28.59 38.19
CA ALA A 135 26.72 -28.58 37.02
C ALA A 135 25.23 -28.69 37.45
N PRO A 136 24.30 -27.96 36.79
CA PRO A 136 22.88 -28.03 37.11
C PRO A 136 22.30 -29.44 36.86
N PRO A 137 21.29 -29.91 37.63
CA PRO A 137 20.67 -31.21 37.42
C PRO A 137 20.02 -31.31 36.02
N PRO A 138 20.17 -32.45 35.30
CA PRO A 138 19.56 -32.63 33.99
C PRO A 138 18.06 -32.90 34.13
N GLY A 139 17.23 -32.04 33.56
CA GLY A 139 15.79 -32.30 33.42
C GLY A 139 14.87 -31.08 33.34
N LEU A 140 15.33 -29.89 33.75
CA LEU A 140 14.49 -28.68 33.83
C LEU A 140 14.79 -27.66 32.74
N ARG A 141 15.08 -28.12 31.52
CA ARG A 141 15.18 -27.18 30.39
C ARG A 141 13.80 -26.58 30.13
N PRO A 142 13.65 -25.25 30.10
CA PRO A 142 12.36 -24.63 29.85
C PRO A 142 11.79 -25.09 28.50
N LYS A 143 10.48 -25.30 28.47
CA LYS A 143 9.71 -25.66 27.27
C LYS A 143 8.76 -24.54 26.83
N THR A 144 8.75 -23.42 27.56
CA THR A 144 7.81 -22.32 27.41
C THR A 144 7.82 -21.75 26.00
N LEU A 145 9.00 -21.53 25.41
CA LEU A 145 9.10 -20.94 24.07
C LEU A 145 8.56 -21.88 22.98
N ALA A 146 8.80 -23.19 23.11
CA ALA A 146 8.27 -24.19 22.18
C ALA A 146 6.74 -24.33 22.28
N ILE A 147 6.18 -24.20 23.49
CA ILE A 147 4.74 -24.22 23.71
C ILE A 147 4.08 -22.96 23.13
N ILE A 148 4.66 -21.78 23.35
CA ILE A 148 4.14 -20.52 22.79
C ILE A 148 4.12 -20.58 21.26
N GLY A 149 5.23 -21.02 20.63
CA GLY A 149 5.28 -21.15 19.17
C GLY A 149 4.23 -22.11 18.61
N LEU A 150 3.94 -23.21 19.32
CA LEU A 150 2.89 -24.15 18.93
C LEU A 150 1.49 -23.53 19.02
N VAL A 151 1.20 -22.85 20.13
CA VAL A 151 -0.11 -22.22 20.35
C VAL A 151 -0.38 -21.14 19.30
N LEU A 152 0.60 -20.28 19.02
CA LEU A 152 0.49 -19.26 17.96
C LEU A 152 0.27 -19.87 16.58
N SER A 153 1.00 -20.94 16.25
CA SER A 153 0.83 -21.63 14.96
C SER A 153 -0.56 -22.27 14.82
N LEU A 154 -1.12 -22.80 15.91
CA LEU A 154 -2.48 -23.35 15.91
C LEU A 154 -3.55 -22.26 15.77
N ILE A 155 -3.39 -21.13 16.46
CA ILE A 155 -4.32 -19.99 16.34
C ILE A 155 -4.31 -19.45 14.92
N GLY A 156 -3.11 -19.22 14.36
CA GLY A 156 -2.96 -18.79 12.96
C GLY A 156 -3.58 -19.78 11.97
N LEU A 157 -3.39 -21.09 12.18
CA LEU A 157 -3.99 -22.12 11.33
C LEU A 157 -5.52 -22.08 11.38
N VAL A 158 -6.12 -21.91 12.57
CA VAL A 158 -7.58 -21.83 12.70
C VAL A 158 -8.12 -20.57 12.02
N MET A 159 -7.44 -19.43 12.16
CA MET A 159 -7.81 -18.18 11.49
C MET A 159 -7.73 -18.27 9.96
N ALA A 160 -6.83 -19.10 9.41
CA ALA A 160 -6.70 -19.32 7.97
C ALA A 160 -7.94 -20.00 7.33
N PHE A 161 -8.81 -20.64 8.12
CA PHE A 161 -10.05 -21.25 7.63
C PHE A 161 -11.26 -20.30 7.61
N VAL A 162 -11.10 -19.05 8.06
CA VAL A 162 -12.17 -18.06 8.07
C VAL A 162 -11.94 -17.06 6.92
N PRO A 163 -12.83 -17.01 5.91
CA PRO A 163 -12.75 -16.02 4.83
C PRO A 163 -12.68 -14.59 5.40
N PHE A 164 -11.95 -13.70 4.74
CA PHE A 164 -11.63 -12.32 5.19
C PHE A 164 -10.75 -12.20 6.45
N VAL A 165 -10.75 -13.17 7.37
CA VAL A 165 -9.82 -13.20 8.52
C VAL A 165 -8.47 -13.82 8.15
N THR A 166 -8.41 -14.58 7.04
CA THR A 166 -7.19 -15.22 6.52
C THR A 166 -6.04 -14.22 6.27
N TRP A 167 -6.33 -12.96 5.93
CA TRP A 167 -5.33 -11.91 5.72
C TRP A 167 -4.49 -11.64 6.99
N PHE A 168 -5.13 -11.69 8.17
CA PHE A 168 -4.46 -11.53 9.46
C PHE A 168 -3.79 -12.82 9.96
N SER A 169 -4.16 -13.97 9.39
CA SER A 169 -3.58 -15.26 9.77
C SER A 169 -2.10 -15.36 9.43
N GLY A 170 -1.65 -14.68 8.36
CA GLY A 170 -0.25 -14.64 7.92
C GLY A 170 0.67 -14.10 9.01
N PHE A 171 0.30 -13.00 9.67
CA PHE A 171 1.09 -12.39 10.75
C PHE A 171 1.21 -13.30 11.97
N VAL A 172 0.11 -13.97 12.35
CA VAL A 172 0.10 -14.90 13.49
C VAL A 172 0.90 -16.18 13.19
N LEU A 173 0.79 -16.70 11.96
CA LEU A 173 1.56 -17.85 11.49
C LEU A 173 3.06 -17.54 11.39
N LEU A 174 3.41 -16.33 10.97
CA LEU A 174 4.79 -15.83 10.91
C LEU A 174 5.38 -15.69 12.32
N ALA A 175 4.63 -15.10 13.26
CA ALA A 175 5.05 -15.02 14.66
C ALA A 175 5.26 -16.43 15.26
N GLY A 176 4.35 -17.36 15.00
CA GLY A 176 4.48 -18.77 15.38
C GLY A 176 5.71 -19.45 14.79
N PHE A 177 6.00 -19.19 13.51
CA PHE A 177 7.16 -19.71 12.79
C PHE A 177 8.49 -19.21 13.37
N VAL A 178 8.61 -17.90 13.58
CA VAL A 178 9.83 -17.27 14.12
C VAL A 178 10.09 -17.77 15.55
N VAL A 179 9.06 -17.84 16.38
CA VAL A 179 9.18 -18.36 17.76
C VAL A 179 9.56 -19.85 17.76
N ALA A 180 9.00 -20.66 16.86
CA ALA A 180 9.37 -22.07 16.70
C ALA A 180 10.82 -22.23 16.24
N LEU A 181 11.30 -21.39 15.33
CA LEU A 181 12.66 -21.39 14.82
C LEU A 181 13.68 -20.98 15.91
N ILE A 182 13.39 -19.92 16.67
CA ILE A 182 14.23 -19.49 17.81
C ILE A 182 14.29 -20.60 18.87
N ALA A 183 13.18 -21.26 19.17
CA ALA A 183 13.14 -22.39 20.10
C ALA A 183 13.95 -23.60 19.59
N LEU A 184 14.03 -23.81 18.28
CA LEU A 184 14.78 -24.89 17.66
C LEU A 184 16.30 -24.63 17.65
N ILE A 185 16.70 -23.39 17.37
CA ILE A 185 18.11 -22.97 17.33
C ILE A 185 18.70 -22.85 18.74
N ASN A 186 17.89 -22.48 19.73
CA ASN A 186 18.37 -22.28 21.10
C ASN A 186 18.69 -23.62 21.81
N LYS A 187 19.99 -23.84 22.06
CA LYS A 187 20.54 -25.05 22.70
C LYS A 187 20.08 -25.26 24.15
N THR A 188 19.48 -24.25 24.78
CA THR A 188 19.00 -24.29 26.18
C THR A 188 17.58 -24.81 26.35
N GLN A 189 16.79 -24.91 25.27
CA GLN A 189 15.38 -25.32 25.30
C GLN A 189 15.21 -26.85 25.20
N GLY A 190 14.19 -27.39 25.87
CA GLY A 190 14.02 -28.83 26.13
C GLY A 190 13.07 -29.61 25.19
N ALA A 191 12.61 -29.04 24.07
CA ALA A 191 11.49 -29.60 23.30
C ALA A 191 11.61 -29.48 21.78
N LYS A 192 12.75 -29.90 21.21
CA LYS A 192 13.01 -29.82 19.75
C LYS A 192 11.91 -30.43 18.87
N GLY A 193 11.31 -31.54 19.30
CA GLY A 193 10.20 -32.17 18.56
C GLY A 193 8.94 -31.31 18.47
N LEU A 194 8.65 -30.51 19.51
CA LEU A 194 7.50 -29.61 19.53
C LEU A 194 7.71 -28.39 18.63
N SER A 195 8.94 -27.86 18.62
CA SER A 195 9.32 -26.77 17.71
C SER A 195 9.27 -27.20 16.24
N ILE A 196 9.69 -28.43 15.92
CA ILE A 196 9.56 -28.98 14.56
C ILE A 196 8.08 -29.11 14.18
N ALA A 197 7.23 -29.61 15.07
CA ALA A 197 5.79 -29.72 14.82
C ALA A 197 5.14 -28.34 14.57
N ALA A 198 5.48 -27.33 15.39
CA ALA A 198 5.01 -25.96 15.20
C ALA A 198 5.46 -25.36 13.86
N LEU A 199 6.71 -25.60 13.47
CA LEU A 199 7.25 -25.14 12.19
C LEU A 199 6.50 -25.78 11.01
N VAL A 200 6.29 -27.10 11.04
CA VAL A 200 5.52 -27.80 10.00
C VAL A 200 4.08 -27.31 9.93
N ILE A 201 3.42 -27.10 11.08
CA ILE A 201 2.05 -26.58 11.15
C ILE A 201 1.97 -25.18 10.55
N SER A 202 2.95 -24.31 10.81
CA SER A 202 2.97 -22.96 10.24
C SER A 202 3.12 -22.98 8.72
N VAL A 203 4.02 -23.81 8.18
CA VAL A 203 4.20 -23.97 6.74
C VAL A 203 2.94 -24.52 6.07
N VAL A 204 2.33 -25.56 6.65
CA VAL A 204 1.07 -26.13 6.14
C VAL A 204 -0.07 -25.12 6.24
N GLY A 205 -0.17 -24.37 7.34
CA GLY A 205 -1.18 -23.34 7.52
C GLY A 205 -1.07 -22.22 6.48
N TRP A 206 0.14 -21.83 6.11
CA TRP A 206 0.34 -20.85 5.06
C TRP A 206 -0.09 -21.38 3.68
N ILE A 207 0.24 -22.63 3.36
CA ILE A 207 -0.22 -23.28 2.11
C ILE A 207 -1.74 -23.36 2.07
N VAL A 208 -2.38 -23.76 3.17
CA VAL A 208 -3.84 -23.85 3.27
C VAL A 208 -4.48 -22.46 3.15
N SER A 209 -3.92 -21.44 3.79
CA SER A 209 -4.39 -20.05 3.69
C SER A 209 -4.40 -19.58 2.23
N VAL A 210 -3.31 -19.82 1.49
CA VAL A 210 -3.23 -19.48 0.06
C VAL A 210 -4.32 -20.20 -0.75
N VAL A 211 -4.52 -21.51 -0.53
CA VAL A 211 -5.55 -22.29 -1.25
C VAL A 211 -6.96 -21.79 -0.93
N VAL A 212 -7.26 -21.49 0.35
CA VAL A 212 -8.57 -20.97 0.77
C VAL A 212 -8.80 -19.56 0.23
N SER A 213 -7.78 -18.71 0.17
CA SER A 213 -7.88 -17.38 -0.45
C SER A 213 -8.21 -17.49 -1.94
N ILE A 214 -7.48 -18.32 -2.71
CA ILE A 214 -7.76 -18.56 -4.13
C ILE A 214 -9.17 -19.11 -4.34
N ALA A 215 -9.60 -20.07 -3.50
CA ALA A 215 -10.96 -20.61 -3.57
C ALA A 215 -12.04 -19.57 -3.21
N SER A 216 -11.75 -18.64 -2.31
CA SER A 216 -12.68 -17.56 -1.93
C SER A 216 -12.89 -16.59 -3.10
N PHE A 217 -11.82 -16.26 -3.85
CA PHE A 217 -11.94 -15.47 -5.08
C PHE A 217 -12.73 -16.21 -6.17
N ALA A 218 -12.57 -17.53 -6.30
CA ALA A 218 -13.36 -18.31 -7.25
C ALA A 218 -14.87 -18.33 -6.92
N ILE A 219 -15.24 -18.40 -5.63
CA ILE A 219 -16.64 -18.33 -5.20
C ILE A 219 -17.22 -16.92 -5.45
N LEU A 220 -16.44 -15.87 -5.24
CA LEU A 220 -16.87 -14.49 -5.51
C LEU A 220 -17.09 -14.24 -7.01
N ALA A 221 -16.23 -14.81 -7.86
CA ALA A 221 -16.37 -14.75 -9.33
C ALA A 221 -17.57 -15.56 -9.86
N ASP A 222 -17.92 -16.67 -9.21
CA ASP A 222 -19.10 -17.47 -9.59
C ASP A 222 -20.41 -16.75 -9.17
N ALA A 223 -20.42 -16.10 -7.99
CA ALA A 223 -21.57 -15.33 -7.49
C ALA A 223 -21.89 -14.08 -8.33
N THR A 224 -20.89 -13.44 -8.95
CA THR A 224 -21.10 -12.33 -9.89
C THR A 224 -21.53 -12.80 -11.28
N THR A 225 -21.18 -14.03 -11.67
CA THR A 225 -21.59 -14.62 -12.95
C THR A 225 -23.02 -15.17 -12.91
N GLU A 226 -23.48 -15.71 -11.77
CA GLU A 226 -24.87 -16.19 -11.58
C GLU A 226 -25.90 -15.04 -11.47
N ALA A 227 -25.45 -13.82 -11.14
CA ALA A 227 -26.30 -12.61 -11.14
C ALA A 227 -26.56 -12.04 -12.55
N ILE A 228 -25.93 -12.60 -13.59
CA ILE A 228 -26.07 -12.21 -15.00
C ILE A 228 -26.63 -13.41 -15.78
N ASP A 229 -27.81 -13.89 -15.39
CA ASP A 229 -28.65 -14.72 -16.27
C ASP A 229 -29.83 -13.88 -16.76
N PRO A 230 -29.83 -13.36 -18.01
CA PRO A 230 -31.01 -12.75 -18.59
C PRO A 230 -32.02 -13.85 -18.97
N GLY A 231 -32.69 -14.38 -17.95
CA GLY A 231 -33.88 -15.23 -18.13
C GLY A 231 -34.99 -14.46 -18.85
N PRO A 232 -35.75 -15.11 -19.75
CA PRO A 232 -36.69 -14.41 -20.61
C PRO A 232 -37.93 -13.95 -19.85
N GLY A 233 -38.08 -12.63 -19.71
CA GLY A 233 -39.37 -11.94 -19.62
C GLY A 233 -40.15 -12.11 -18.32
N ILE A 234 -39.94 -11.21 -17.36
CA ILE A 234 -40.98 -10.82 -16.41
C ILE A 234 -41.08 -9.30 -16.47
N GLY A 235 -42.18 -8.80 -17.04
CA GLY A 235 -42.47 -7.38 -17.12
C GLY A 235 -42.64 -6.79 -15.73
N VAL A 236 -41.75 -5.85 -15.38
CA VAL A 236 -41.97 -4.93 -14.28
C VAL A 236 -42.69 -3.73 -14.87
N THR A 237 -43.94 -3.56 -14.44
CA THR A 237 -44.75 -2.38 -14.79
C THR A 237 -44.12 -1.18 -14.10
N GLU A 238 -43.58 -0.26 -14.89
CA GLU A 238 -43.05 1.03 -14.46
C GLU A 238 -44.18 1.86 -13.82
N PRO A 239 -44.02 2.42 -12.59
CA PRO A 239 -44.97 3.38 -12.06
C PRO A 239 -44.92 4.68 -12.89
N PRO A 240 -46.00 5.47 -12.93
CA PRO A 240 -46.02 6.67 -13.77
C PRO A 240 -44.97 7.66 -13.27
N VAL A 241 -44.11 8.08 -14.20
CA VAL A 241 -43.18 9.19 -14.04
C VAL A 241 -44.00 10.45 -13.86
N ASP A 242 -43.90 11.06 -12.67
CA ASP A 242 -44.29 12.46 -12.48
C ASP A 242 -43.26 13.31 -13.24
N ASP A 243 -43.73 14.12 -14.17
CA ASP A 243 -42.93 15.10 -14.92
C ASP A 243 -42.32 16.13 -13.95
N ASP A 244 -41.09 15.88 -13.50
CA ASP A 244 -40.23 16.91 -12.89
C ASP A 244 -39.60 17.77 -14.01
N PRO A 245 -39.50 19.11 -13.84
CA PRO A 245 -39.15 19.99 -14.92
C PRO A 245 -37.64 19.92 -15.16
N ALA A 246 -37.25 19.42 -16.35
CA ALA A 246 -35.96 19.64 -16.98
C ALA A 246 -34.75 19.60 -16.02
N GLY A 247 -34.31 18.40 -15.66
CA GLY A 247 -32.95 18.20 -15.18
C GLY A 247 -31.95 18.73 -16.21
N ASP A 248 -30.95 19.47 -15.71
CA ASP A 248 -29.78 19.88 -16.48
C ASP A 248 -29.20 18.70 -17.27
N PRO A 249 -28.55 18.92 -18.43
CA PRO A 249 -27.89 17.84 -19.13
C PRO A 249 -26.88 17.19 -18.17
N ALA A 250 -27.02 15.88 -17.94
CA ALA A 250 -26.04 15.10 -17.17
C ALA A 250 -24.64 15.45 -17.67
N THR A 251 -23.87 16.13 -16.85
CA THR A 251 -22.49 16.50 -17.11
C THR A 251 -21.69 15.21 -17.09
N VAL A 252 -21.08 14.83 -18.21
CA VAL A 252 -20.19 13.65 -18.23
C VAL A 252 -18.87 14.06 -17.59
N ALA A 253 -18.33 13.23 -16.69
CA ALA A 253 -17.04 13.48 -16.06
C ALA A 253 -15.91 13.57 -17.10
N GLU A 254 -15.07 14.59 -16.96
CA GLU A 254 -13.84 14.80 -17.71
C GLU A 254 -12.71 13.90 -17.17
N GLU A 255 -11.75 13.54 -18.01
CA GLU A 255 -10.62 12.67 -17.63
C GLU A 255 -9.66 13.37 -16.64
N LEU A 256 -9.05 12.58 -15.77
CA LEU A 256 -7.98 13.04 -14.88
C LEU A 256 -6.74 13.47 -15.67
N VAL A 257 -6.04 14.49 -15.18
CA VAL A 257 -4.88 15.06 -15.87
C VAL A 257 -3.64 14.97 -14.99
N ILE A 258 -2.57 14.36 -15.51
CA ILE A 258 -1.25 14.46 -14.89
C ILE A 258 -0.71 15.86 -15.16
N VAL A 259 -0.65 16.69 -14.13
CA VAL A 259 -0.17 18.07 -14.22
C VAL A 259 1.35 18.09 -14.27
N GLU A 260 1.97 17.27 -13.43
CA GLU A 260 3.42 17.25 -13.26
C GLU A 260 3.86 15.93 -12.66
N SER A 261 5.06 15.49 -13.02
CA SER A 261 5.70 14.34 -12.39
C SER A 261 7.20 14.60 -12.26
N ALA A 262 7.80 14.13 -11.18
CA ALA A 262 9.23 14.22 -10.96
C ALA A 262 9.75 12.99 -10.21
N PHE A 263 11.05 12.75 -10.36
CA PHE A 263 11.75 11.67 -9.68
C PHE A 263 13.21 12.06 -9.49
N GLY A 264 13.84 11.44 -8.51
CA GLY A 264 15.23 11.68 -8.18
C GLY A 264 15.81 10.58 -7.29
N ARG A 265 17.13 10.59 -7.12
CA ARG A 265 17.77 9.72 -6.13
C ARG A 265 17.66 10.36 -4.77
N THR A 266 17.38 9.56 -3.76
CA THR A 266 17.49 10.03 -2.38
C THR A 266 18.95 10.34 -2.05
N SER A 267 19.19 11.37 -1.23
CA SER A 267 20.55 11.78 -0.87
C SER A 267 21.26 10.80 0.07
N TYR A 268 20.51 10.05 0.88
CA TYR A 268 21.04 9.13 1.89
C TYR A 268 21.21 7.70 1.38
N ASP A 269 20.52 7.31 0.31
CA ASP A 269 20.66 6.02 -0.35
C ASP A 269 20.61 6.17 -1.88
N PRO A 270 21.76 6.09 -2.59
CA PRO A 270 21.82 6.27 -4.03
C PRO A 270 21.16 5.15 -4.85
N GLU A 271 20.81 4.02 -4.21
CA GLU A 271 20.05 2.92 -4.85
C GLU A 271 18.54 3.13 -4.77
N THR A 272 18.08 4.04 -3.89
CA THR A 272 16.67 4.38 -3.71
C THR A 272 16.33 5.66 -4.48
N TRP A 273 15.21 5.63 -5.20
CA TRP A 273 14.67 6.77 -5.92
C TRP A 273 13.34 7.21 -5.33
N TRP A 274 13.12 8.50 -5.21
CA TRP A 274 11.79 9.06 -4.93
C TRP A 274 11.05 9.36 -6.24
N TYR A 275 9.73 9.35 -6.17
CA TYR A 275 8.85 9.88 -7.21
C TYR A 275 7.77 10.78 -6.61
N ALA A 276 7.24 11.66 -7.44
CA ALA A 276 6.07 12.47 -7.18
C ALA A 276 5.25 12.60 -8.47
N VAL A 277 3.94 12.48 -8.37
CA VAL A 277 2.98 12.69 -9.46
C VAL A 277 1.85 13.57 -8.94
N VAL A 278 1.63 14.71 -9.60
CA VAL A 278 0.51 15.62 -9.32
C VAL A 278 -0.58 15.37 -10.34
N ILE A 279 -1.77 15.04 -9.85
CA ILE A 279 -2.94 14.71 -10.64
C ILE A 279 -4.01 15.76 -10.36
N GLU A 280 -4.60 16.32 -11.41
CA GLU A 280 -5.75 17.21 -11.36
C GLU A 280 -7.01 16.43 -11.69
N ASN A 281 -8.01 16.54 -10.82
CA ASN A 281 -9.39 16.23 -11.15
C ASN A 281 -10.13 17.55 -11.46
N PRO A 282 -10.41 17.84 -12.75
CA PRO A 282 -11.09 19.07 -13.15
C PRO A 282 -12.59 19.07 -12.82
N ASN A 283 -13.12 17.96 -12.29
CA ASN A 283 -14.53 17.76 -12.05
C ASN A 283 -14.89 18.14 -10.62
N ALA A 284 -15.67 19.21 -10.45
CA ALA A 284 -16.12 19.65 -9.13
C ALA A 284 -17.04 18.61 -8.44
N ASP A 285 -17.89 17.93 -9.22
CA ASP A 285 -18.95 17.05 -8.71
C ASP A 285 -18.66 15.56 -8.94
N TYR A 286 -17.39 15.21 -9.20
CA TYR A 286 -16.99 13.82 -9.39
C TYR A 286 -15.75 13.47 -8.57
N VAL A 287 -15.79 12.29 -7.96
CA VAL A 287 -14.67 11.66 -7.24
C VAL A 287 -14.21 10.43 -8.02
N PHE A 288 -12.91 10.20 -8.03
CA PHE A 288 -12.29 9.08 -8.73
C PHE A 288 -11.55 8.19 -7.74
N ASP A 289 -11.97 6.93 -7.63
CA ASP A 289 -11.19 5.90 -6.96
C ASP A 289 -10.44 5.13 -8.03
N THR A 290 -9.11 5.11 -7.95
CA THR A 290 -8.30 4.52 -9.01
C THR A 290 -7.18 3.65 -8.49
N TYR A 291 -6.86 2.65 -9.30
CA TYR A 291 -5.68 1.82 -9.17
C TYR A 291 -4.60 2.45 -10.05
N LEU A 292 -3.53 2.96 -9.45
CA LEU A 292 -2.47 3.68 -10.16
C LEU A 292 -1.17 2.90 -10.08
N ASP A 293 -0.64 2.47 -11.22
CA ASP A 293 0.71 1.91 -11.28
C ASP A 293 1.69 3.00 -11.70
N ILE A 294 2.63 3.31 -10.80
CA ILE A 294 3.76 4.21 -11.04
C ILE A 294 4.95 3.36 -11.48
N GLU A 295 5.29 3.45 -12.76
CA GLU A 295 6.36 2.68 -13.39
C GLU A 295 7.64 3.49 -13.51
N ALA A 296 8.75 2.97 -13.00
CA ALA A 296 10.08 3.49 -13.26
C ALA A 296 10.59 2.97 -14.62
N LEU A 297 10.75 3.84 -15.61
CA LEU A 297 11.13 3.45 -16.97
C LEU A 297 12.60 3.80 -17.27
N ALA A 298 13.29 2.86 -17.92
CA ALA A 298 14.60 3.09 -18.53
C ALA A 298 14.50 3.79 -19.88
N ALA A 299 15.64 4.24 -20.42
CA ALA A 299 15.69 5.01 -21.68
C ALA A 299 15.16 4.27 -22.92
N ASP A 300 15.09 2.95 -22.88
CA ASP A 300 14.54 2.11 -23.95
C ASP A 300 13.06 1.74 -23.74
N GLY A 301 12.41 2.31 -22.71
CA GLY A 301 11.03 2.04 -22.32
C GLY A 301 10.87 0.78 -21.46
N THR A 302 11.95 0.13 -21.03
CA THR A 302 11.86 -1.03 -20.12
C THR A 302 11.39 -0.58 -18.74
N VAL A 303 10.33 -1.22 -18.21
CA VAL A 303 9.92 -1.07 -16.80
C VAL A 303 10.97 -1.71 -15.89
N LEU A 304 11.60 -0.88 -15.05
CA LEU A 304 12.59 -1.29 -14.05
C LEU A 304 11.90 -1.77 -12.77
N GLU A 305 10.89 -1.03 -12.32
CA GLU A 305 10.08 -1.31 -11.14
C GLU A 305 8.71 -0.67 -11.34
N SER A 306 7.68 -1.21 -10.68
CA SER A 306 6.32 -0.66 -10.65
C SER A 306 5.83 -0.68 -9.21
N VAL A 307 5.23 0.43 -8.77
CA VAL A 307 4.61 0.58 -7.45
C VAL A 307 3.14 0.92 -7.65
N SER A 308 2.26 0.20 -6.97
CA SER A 308 0.82 0.42 -7.05
C SER A 308 0.35 1.31 -5.91
N GLU A 309 -0.48 2.28 -6.25
CA GLU A 309 -1.11 3.26 -5.38
C GLU A 309 -2.63 3.22 -5.57
N TYR A 310 -3.38 3.55 -4.51
CA TYR A 310 -4.85 3.50 -4.53
C TYR A 310 -5.46 4.82 -4.03
N PRO A 311 -5.19 5.96 -4.70
CA PRO A 311 -5.68 7.25 -4.23
C PRO A 311 -7.17 7.41 -4.48
N THR A 312 -7.85 8.07 -3.55
CA THR A 312 -9.15 8.70 -3.80
C THR A 312 -8.91 10.13 -4.25
N ILE A 313 -9.25 10.45 -5.50
CA ILE A 313 -8.96 11.74 -6.11
C ILE A 313 -10.22 12.61 -6.06
N LEU A 314 -10.26 13.47 -5.04
CA LEU A 314 -11.27 14.53 -4.90
C LEU A 314 -11.07 15.62 -5.95
N SER A 315 -12.04 16.52 -6.11
CA SER A 315 -11.91 17.70 -6.99
C SER A 315 -10.64 18.51 -6.65
N GLY A 316 -9.93 18.95 -7.69
CA GLY A 316 -8.69 19.71 -7.57
C GLY A 316 -7.43 18.86 -7.67
N GLN A 317 -6.35 19.31 -7.04
CA GLN A 317 -5.04 18.66 -7.14
C GLN A 317 -4.76 17.72 -5.98
N VAL A 318 -4.33 16.51 -6.33
CA VAL A 318 -3.76 15.52 -5.42
C VAL A 318 -2.33 15.23 -5.86
N ALA A 319 -1.43 15.01 -4.90
CA ALA A 319 -0.11 14.50 -5.18
C ALA A 319 0.05 13.10 -4.60
N VAL A 320 0.69 12.21 -5.36
CA VAL A 320 1.09 10.87 -4.95
C VAL A 320 2.61 10.86 -4.94
N ALA A 321 3.23 10.37 -3.86
CA ALA A 321 4.68 10.30 -3.73
C ALA A 321 5.10 9.02 -3.00
N GLY A 322 6.26 8.50 -3.36
CA GLY A 322 6.77 7.26 -2.80
C GLY A 322 8.20 6.99 -3.24
N LEU A 323 8.63 5.74 -3.04
CA LEU A 323 10.00 5.31 -3.28
C LEU A 323 10.03 4.06 -4.19
N PHE A 324 10.98 4.06 -5.12
CA PHE A 324 11.46 2.85 -5.79
C PHE A 324 12.72 2.34 -5.10
N THR A 325 12.70 1.08 -4.67
CA THR A 325 13.78 0.51 -3.82
C THR A 325 14.43 -0.72 -4.44
N ALA A 326 13.88 -1.24 -5.54
CA ALA A 326 14.33 -2.46 -6.22
C ALA A 326 14.91 -2.22 -7.62
N ILE A 327 15.20 -0.97 -7.98
CA ILE A 327 15.84 -0.57 -9.26
C ILE A 327 17.25 -1.18 -9.43
N GLY A 328 17.96 -1.42 -8.33
CA GLY A 328 19.33 -1.90 -8.34
C GLY A 328 20.28 -0.94 -9.06
N ALA A 329 20.97 -1.41 -10.10
CA ALA A 329 21.86 -0.58 -10.92
C ALA A 329 21.15 0.10 -12.11
N GLY A 330 19.82 0.01 -12.19
CA GLY A 330 19.03 0.69 -13.21
C GLY A 330 19.08 2.22 -13.08
N GLU A 331 18.78 2.91 -14.18
CA GLU A 331 18.66 4.37 -14.21
C GLU A 331 17.25 4.71 -14.69
N ILE A 332 16.49 5.41 -13.85
CA ILE A 332 15.17 5.93 -14.23
C ILE A 332 15.39 7.12 -15.16
N THR A 333 14.70 7.13 -16.30
CA THR A 333 14.72 8.25 -17.24
C THR A 333 13.34 8.84 -17.49
N GLU A 334 12.29 8.11 -17.13
CA GLU A 334 10.89 8.51 -17.30
C GLU A 334 10.03 7.80 -16.24
N LEU A 335 8.92 8.42 -15.86
CA LEU A 335 7.86 7.79 -15.08
C LEU A 335 6.71 7.43 -16.01
N GLY A 336 6.29 6.17 -15.99
CA GLY A 336 5.00 5.74 -16.52
C GLY A 336 3.94 5.85 -15.43
N VAL A 337 2.75 6.30 -15.81
CA VAL A 337 1.59 6.35 -14.91
C VAL A 337 0.44 5.65 -15.62
N VAL A 338 0.00 4.51 -15.08
CA VAL A 338 -0.97 3.61 -15.71
C VAL A 338 -2.19 3.44 -14.80
N GLY A 339 -3.39 3.37 -15.40
CA GLY A 339 -4.64 3.06 -14.69
C GLY A 339 -5.59 4.24 -14.48
N LEU A 340 -5.22 5.47 -14.86
CA LEU A 340 -6.10 6.65 -14.75
C LEU A 340 -7.39 6.54 -15.59
N ASP A 341 -7.35 5.81 -16.69
CA ASP A 341 -8.47 5.54 -17.59
C ASP A 341 -9.42 4.43 -17.08
N GLU A 342 -8.96 3.65 -16.09
CA GLU A 342 -9.74 2.58 -15.45
C GLU A 342 -10.37 3.03 -14.11
N ALA A 343 -10.29 4.32 -13.78
CA ALA A 343 -10.82 4.86 -12.54
C ALA A 343 -12.33 4.63 -12.39
N GLU A 344 -12.74 4.24 -11.18
CA GLU A 344 -14.15 4.21 -10.81
C GLU A 344 -14.61 5.63 -10.50
N VAL A 345 -15.62 6.10 -11.23
CA VAL A 345 -16.11 7.48 -11.16
C VAL A 345 -17.43 7.54 -10.42
N TYR A 346 -17.50 8.38 -9.39
CA TYR A 346 -18.67 8.60 -8.57
C TYR A 346 -19.16 10.03 -8.71
N GLU A 347 -20.43 10.21 -9.03
CA GLU A 347 -21.08 11.52 -8.91
C GLU A 347 -21.21 11.84 -7.41
N ALA A 348 -20.51 12.88 -6.99
CA ALA A 348 -20.40 13.30 -5.61
C ALA A 348 -20.27 14.83 -5.61
N PRO A 349 -21.38 15.57 -5.44
CA PRO A 349 -21.37 17.02 -5.47
C PRO A 349 -20.32 17.60 -4.52
N PHE A 350 -19.64 18.67 -4.93
CA PHE A 350 -18.54 19.25 -4.15
C PHE A 350 -18.97 19.58 -2.70
N ASP A 351 -20.17 20.13 -2.55
CA ASP A 351 -20.76 20.51 -1.26
C ASP A 351 -21.04 19.31 -0.32
N GLU A 352 -21.06 18.07 -0.84
CA GLU A 352 -21.27 16.83 -0.07
C GLU A 352 -19.94 16.09 0.17
N THR A 353 -18.97 16.22 -0.73
CA THR A 353 -17.69 15.50 -0.67
C THR A 353 -16.69 16.15 0.29
N GLY A 354 -16.77 17.46 0.46
CA GLY A 354 -15.80 18.22 1.25
C GLY A 354 -14.46 18.39 0.56
N SER A 355 -13.59 19.14 1.21
CA SER A 355 -12.30 19.58 0.70
C SER A 355 -11.28 19.71 1.83
N PHE A 356 -10.01 19.62 1.48
CA PHE A 356 -8.93 19.89 2.41
C PHE A 356 -8.43 21.31 2.30
N VAL A 357 -8.02 21.87 3.42
CA VAL A 357 -7.34 23.17 3.52
C VAL A 357 -6.05 22.99 4.30
N VAL A 358 -4.93 23.33 3.68
CA VAL A 358 -3.62 23.40 4.34
C VAL A 358 -3.38 24.83 4.83
N SER A 359 -2.87 24.97 6.05
CA SER A 359 -2.53 26.26 6.65
C SER A 359 -1.27 26.18 7.49
N ASP A 360 -0.69 27.35 7.78
CA ASP A 360 0.48 27.51 8.67
C ASP A 360 1.71 26.68 8.26
N LEU A 361 1.92 26.49 6.95
CA LEU A 361 3.07 25.76 6.43
C LEU A 361 4.38 26.49 6.77
N ALA A 362 5.30 25.78 7.41
CA ALA A 362 6.61 26.28 7.82
C ALA A 362 7.66 25.18 7.70
N SER A 363 8.92 25.59 7.52
CA SER A 363 10.06 24.67 7.46
C SER A 363 11.16 25.08 8.42
N ALA A 364 11.82 24.11 9.04
CA ALA A 364 13.02 24.30 9.84
C ALA A 364 14.10 23.29 9.41
N SER A 365 15.35 23.72 9.36
CA SER A 365 16.48 22.85 9.00
C SER A 365 17.57 22.92 10.06
N ASP A 366 18.29 21.81 10.27
CA ASP A 366 19.24 21.63 11.37
C ASP A 366 20.69 21.29 10.96
N GLY A 367 21.03 21.36 9.67
CA GLY A 367 22.33 20.89 9.16
C GLY A 367 22.27 19.51 8.50
N SER A 368 21.25 18.71 8.81
CA SER A 368 21.16 17.31 8.40
C SER A 368 19.77 16.88 7.95
N SER A 369 18.73 17.57 8.38
CA SER A 369 17.37 17.38 7.92
C SER A 369 16.65 18.71 7.72
N THR A 370 15.56 18.65 6.98
CA THR A 370 14.58 19.72 6.88
C THR A 370 13.23 19.15 7.30
N THR A 371 12.63 19.72 8.34
CA THR A 371 11.31 19.37 8.80
C THR A 371 10.31 20.42 8.32
N VAL A 372 9.25 19.97 7.67
CA VAL A 372 8.12 20.79 7.22
C VAL A 372 6.93 20.48 8.11
N THR A 373 6.36 21.51 8.72
CA THR A 373 5.18 21.42 9.58
C THR A 373 4.06 22.25 8.98
N GLY A 374 2.82 21.83 9.18
CA GLY A 374 1.64 22.59 8.82
C GLY A 374 0.43 22.10 9.58
N THR A 375 -0.73 22.61 9.22
CA THR A 375 -2.02 22.10 9.67
C THR A 375 -2.88 21.77 8.46
N VAL A 376 -3.69 20.71 8.59
CA VAL A 376 -4.75 20.34 7.66
C VAL A 376 -6.09 20.44 8.38
N SER A 377 -7.08 21.02 7.73
CA SER A 377 -8.49 21.01 8.12
C SER A 377 -9.32 20.61 6.92
N GLY A 378 -10.59 20.28 7.11
CA GLY A 378 -11.52 20.07 6.00
C GLY A 378 -12.97 20.27 6.41
N ASP A 379 -13.86 20.24 5.43
CA ASP A 379 -15.31 20.44 5.57
C ASP A 379 -16.13 19.18 5.21
N PHE A 380 -15.57 18.01 5.52
CA PHE A 380 -16.21 16.70 5.31
C PHE A 380 -17.42 16.46 6.22
N GLU A 381 -18.39 15.65 5.79
CA GLU A 381 -19.55 15.28 6.61
C GLU A 381 -19.21 14.40 7.83
N SER A 382 -18.12 13.63 7.74
CA SER A 382 -17.64 12.72 8.78
C SER A 382 -16.15 12.88 9.01
N ASP A 383 -15.68 12.46 10.19
CA ASP A 383 -14.24 12.44 10.47
C ASP A 383 -13.53 11.56 9.43
N MET A 384 -12.40 12.03 8.91
CA MET A 384 -11.55 11.29 7.98
C MET A 384 -10.43 10.61 8.75
N GLU A 385 -10.16 9.34 8.47
CA GLU A 385 -9.06 8.58 9.08
C GLU A 385 -7.91 8.44 8.08
N PHE A 386 -6.67 8.42 8.59
CA PHE A 386 -5.45 8.17 7.79
C PHE A 386 -5.26 9.09 6.58
N VAL A 387 -5.61 10.38 6.72
CA VAL A 387 -5.39 11.37 5.66
C VAL A 387 -3.89 11.42 5.34
N SER A 388 -3.54 11.06 4.10
CA SER A 388 -2.18 11.17 3.58
C SER A 388 -1.88 12.63 3.26
N VAL A 389 -0.70 13.13 3.62
CA VAL A 389 -0.24 14.47 3.27
C VAL A 389 1.09 14.36 2.55
N VAL A 390 1.06 14.54 1.24
CA VAL A 390 2.28 14.61 0.41
C VAL A 390 2.81 16.03 0.44
N VAL A 391 4.07 16.20 0.83
CA VAL A 391 4.79 17.47 0.82
C VAL A 391 5.77 17.49 -0.34
N LEU A 392 5.56 18.38 -1.31
CA LEU A 392 6.45 18.61 -2.42
C LEU A 392 7.44 19.72 -2.09
N VAL A 393 8.69 19.48 -2.43
CA VAL A 393 9.77 20.47 -2.34
C VAL A 393 10.03 21.04 -3.71
N ARG A 394 9.89 22.36 -3.83
CA ARG A 394 10.00 23.10 -5.08
C ARG A 394 11.28 23.91 -5.08
N SER A 395 12.09 23.75 -6.13
CA SER A 395 13.23 24.66 -6.35
C SER A 395 12.76 26.11 -6.54
N ALA A 396 13.69 27.07 -6.46
CA ALA A 396 13.39 28.47 -6.77
C ALA A 396 12.85 28.70 -8.21
N GLY A 397 13.04 27.73 -9.11
CA GLY A 397 12.48 27.73 -10.47
C GLY A 397 11.10 27.09 -10.59
N GLY A 398 10.53 26.57 -9.50
CA GLY A 398 9.22 25.93 -9.45
C GLY A 398 9.22 24.43 -9.77
N ALA A 399 10.34 23.83 -10.18
CA ALA A 399 10.40 22.38 -10.41
C ALA A 399 10.40 21.60 -9.08
N ILE A 400 9.69 20.46 -9.04
CA ILE A 400 9.78 19.49 -7.94
C ILE A 400 11.21 18.93 -7.87
N ILE A 401 11.83 18.98 -6.70
CA ILE A 401 13.19 18.48 -6.45
C ILE A 401 13.26 17.40 -5.38
N GLU A 402 12.20 17.22 -4.59
CA GLU A 402 12.04 16.15 -3.60
C GLU A 402 10.56 16.04 -3.23
N ALA A 403 10.13 14.90 -2.72
CA ALA A 403 8.80 14.70 -2.16
C ALA A 403 8.85 13.73 -0.98
N GLU A 404 8.02 13.96 0.02
CA GLU A 404 7.88 13.10 1.20
C GLU A 404 6.39 13.04 1.58
N TYR A 405 5.97 11.96 2.23
CA TYR A 405 4.59 11.84 2.70
C TYR A 405 4.54 11.59 4.20
N THR A 406 3.44 12.01 4.80
CA THR A 406 3.11 11.76 6.20
C THR A 406 1.62 11.50 6.34
N TYR A 407 1.15 11.16 7.54
CA TYR A 407 -0.27 10.89 7.78
C TYR A 407 -0.80 11.70 8.94
N VAL A 408 -2.07 12.06 8.82
CA VAL A 408 -2.91 12.52 9.93
C VAL A 408 -3.88 11.40 10.26
N ASP A 409 -3.73 10.81 11.44
CA ASP A 409 -4.52 9.66 11.88
C ASP A 409 -6.03 9.93 11.86
N LEU A 410 -6.43 11.14 12.27
CA LEU A 410 -7.82 11.56 12.34
C LEU A 410 -7.94 13.06 12.04
N LEU A 411 -8.73 13.40 11.03
CA LEU A 411 -9.15 14.75 10.70
C LEU A 411 -10.62 14.95 11.07
N PRO A 412 -10.94 15.75 12.10
CA PRO A 412 -12.32 15.99 12.52
C PRO A 412 -13.17 16.68 11.45
N SER A 413 -14.46 16.30 11.34
CA SER A 413 -15.43 16.98 10.46
C SER A 413 -15.87 18.37 10.95
N ASP A 414 -15.48 18.76 12.16
CA ASP A 414 -15.87 20.06 12.73
C ASP A 414 -14.98 21.23 12.26
N GLY A 415 -14.09 20.98 11.30
CA GLY A 415 -13.15 21.95 10.74
C GLY A 415 -11.96 22.27 11.64
N THR A 416 -11.75 21.52 12.74
CA THR A 416 -10.59 21.70 13.61
C THR A 416 -9.29 21.39 12.85
N PRO A 417 -8.33 22.34 12.76
CA PRO A 417 -7.04 22.08 12.14
C PRO A 417 -6.21 21.08 12.94
N VAL A 418 -5.64 20.09 12.25
CA VAL A 418 -4.79 19.05 12.81
C VAL A 418 -3.37 19.23 12.29
N PRO A 419 -2.35 19.25 13.16
CA PRO A 419 -0.97 19.43 12.72
C PRO A 419 -0.44 18.18 12.00
N PHE A 420 0.41 18.41 11.00
CA PHE A 420 1.22 17.37 10.38
C PHE A 420 2.70 17.77 10.37
N GLU A 421 3.57 16.77 10.24
CA GLU A 421 5.02 16.93 10.14
C GLU A 421 5.56 15.95 9.09
N ALA A 422 6.31 16.47 8.13
CA ALA A 422 7.09 15.71 7.15
C ALA A 422 8.57 16.03 7.33
N THR A 423 9.43 15.02 7.35
CA THR A 423 10.87 15.20 7.57
C THR A 423 11.67 14.66 6.40
N PHE A 424 12.42 15.55 5.76
CA PHE A 424 13.39 15.24 4.73
C PHE A 424 14.77 15.10 5.36
N PHE A 425 15.51 14.04 5.02
CA PHE A 425 16.85 13.79 5.57
C PHE A 425 17.97 14.54 4.82
N GLU A 426 17.68 15.77 4.40
CA GLU A 426 18.64 16.66 3.76
C GLU A 426 18.31 18.15 3.97
N GLU A 427 19.28 19.01 3.63
CA GLU A 427 19.09 20.44 3.55
C GLU A 427 18.80 20.87 2.11
N PHE A 428 17.80 21.74 1.94
CA PHE A 428 17.45 22.27 0.63
C PHE A 428 18.14 23.61 0.33
N PRO A 429 18.41 23.92 -0.95
CA PRO A 429 18.97 25.21 -1.36
C PRO A 429 18.11 26.41 -0.92
N GLU A 430 18.73 27.58 -0.75
CA GLU A 430 18.00 28.83 -0.51
C GLU A 430 16.99 29.12 -1.63
N GLY A 431 15.81 29.62 -1.27
CA GLY A 431 14.73 29.92 -2.21
C GLY A 431 13.84 28.74 -2.56
N THR A 432 14.06 27.57 -1.93
CA THR A 432 13.13 26.43 -1.99
C THR A 432 11.80 26.79 -1.33
N THR A 433 10.70 26.32 -1.91
CA THR A 433 9.34 26.43 -1.35
C THR A 433 8.74 25.05 -1.12
N PHE A 434 7.69 24.99 -0.30
CA PHE A 434 7.01 23.76 0.06
C PHE A 434 5.52 23.87 -0.27
N GLU A 435 4.94 22.80 -0.78
CA GLU A 435 3.52 22.64 -1.06
C GLU A 435 3.05 21.34 -0.43
N ALA A 436 1.83 21.29 0.11
CA ALA A 436 1.31 20.09 0.73
C ALA A 436 -0.06 19.74 0.14
N PHE A 437 -0.24 18.46 -0.16
CA PHE A 437 -1.40 17.88 -0.84
C PHE A 437 -1.99 16.78 0.05
N PRO A 438 -2.94 17.14 0.92
CA PRO A 438 -3.72 16.16 1.66
C PRO A 438 -4.65 15.37 0.71
N SER A 439 -4.77 14.07 0.94
CA SER A 439 -5.58 13.13 0.15
C SER A 439 -6.03 11.93 1.00
N LEU A 440 -6.96 11.14 0.45
CA LEU A 440 -7.54 9.96 1.07
C LEU A 440 -6.99 8.67 0.45
#